data_AF-A0A970P9S2-F1
#
_entry.id   AF-A0A970P9S2-F1
#
_cell.length_a   1.000
_cell.length_b   1.000
_cell.length_c   1.000
_cell.angle_alpha   90.00
_cell.angle_beta   90.00
_cell.angle_gamma   90.00
#
_symmetry.space_group_name_H-M   'P 1'
#
loop_
_entity.id
_entity.type
_entity.pdbx_description
1 polymer ?
#
loop_
_entity_poly.entity_id
_entity_poly.type
_entity_poly.pdbx_seq_one_letter_code
_entity_poly.pdbx_strand_id
1 'polypeptide(L)'
;MTLLIGLMFALIVLCLVASFMLSLSEASLLSVSPHEMQKAARAGNRRAQMVLAVTERGDYLHVFVVCNNALVLVMSTLMTLIVRQYTVESPSSAGVLDTVAHIGMVVSILIFGELLPKTYGSLRPGPSSLAIAGIMERLVRLLAPMVRLMTWISNGILRAGGVDVAYHRHFVTADEIRAAADLGEEEGTVQPDEGEMLDSVMELGERSVRDIMIPRVDMVALPEDATLEDLVEAAVESGFSRIPVYRESIDHVTGVVYVNDILATFSRGERHVTLAEVARVPILAPESKPLDEMLGELRQQKVHIAIVIDEFGGTEGLVTIEDILEELVGEIEDEHDLPEPEVLVTAEGEAIVQGKARIEEINELLGLSISTDNHDTISGFLTGMAGRVPQDGEVLTADGASFVVVESNGQHVDRLRVIALPMREAEL
;
A
#
# COMPACT_ATOMS: atom_id res chain seq x y z
N MET A 1 65.04 -0.60 22.45
CA MET A 1 63.79 -0.79 23.22
C MET A 1 62.73 0.23 22.81
N THR A 2 63.03 1.53 22.86
CA THR A 2 62.09 2.62 22.52
C THR A 2 61.55 2.56 21.08
N LEU A 3 62.38 2.18 20.11
CA LEU A 3 61.95 2.02 18.70
C LEU A 3 60.91 0.91 18.52
N LEU A 4 61.06 -0.21 19.23
CA LEU A 4 60.15 -1.35 19.14
C LEU A 4 58.78 -1.01 19.75
N ILE A 5 58.77 -0.35 20.91
CA ILE A 5 57.54 0.10 21.57
C ILE A 5 56.82 1.13 20.68
N GLY A 6 57.57 2.08 20.10
CA GLY A 6 57.02 3.05 19.15
C GLY A 6 56.37 2.38 17.93
N LEU A 7 57.02 1.34 17.39
CA LEU A 7 56.46 0.55 16.29
C LEU A 7 55.16 -0.19 16.68
N MET A 8 55.13 -0.79 17.87
CA MET A 8 53.93 -1.49 18.36
C MET A 8 52.77 -0.52 18.59
N PHE A 9 53.04 0.68 19.12
CA PHE A 9 52.01 1.71 19.28
C PHE A 9 51.50 2.22 17.93
N ALA A 10 52.40 2.43 16.96
CA ALA A 10 52.01 2.79 15.60
C ALA A 10 51.13 1.71 14.95
N LEU A 11 51.45 0.43 15.19
CA LEU A 11 50.66 -0.70 14.71
C LEU A 11 49.27 -0.75 15.37
N ILE A 12 49.16 -0.47 16.67
CA ILE A 12 47.86 -0.34 17.36
C ILE A 12 47.02 0.76 16.71
N VAL A 13 47.59 1.94 16.47
CA VAL A 13 46.87 3.05 15.82
C VAL A 13 46.43 2.66 14.41
N LEU A 14 47.28 1.96 13.65
CA LEU A 14 46.92 1.47 12.33
C LEU A 14 45.75 0.46 12.38
N CYS A 15 45.79 -0.48 13.33
CA CYS A 15 44.70 -1.44 13.55
C CYS A 15 43.41 -0.73 13.98
N LEU A 16 43.50 0.32 14.79
CA LEU A 16 42.34 1.12 15.21
C LEU A 16 41.71 1.88 14.03
N VAL A 17 42.52 2.45 13.14
CA VAL A 17 42.03 3.09 11.91
C VAL A 17 41.38 2.06 10.98
N ALA A 18 41.97 0.88 10.83
CA ALA A 18 41.37 -0.20 10.05
C ALA A 18 40.03 -0.68 10.64
N SER A 19 39.96 -0.82 11.97
CA SER A 19 38.73 -1.14 12.71
C SER A 19 37.65 -0.06 12.49
N PHE A 20 38.01 1.22 12.59
CA PHE A 20 37.12 2.34 12.28
C PHE A 20 36.52 2.22 10.87
N MET A 21 37.35 1.94 9.85
CA MET A 21 36.88 1.82 8.46
C MET A 21 35.95 0.61 8.26
N LEU A 22 36.22 -0.51 8.93
CA LEU A 22 35.38 -1.71 8.85
C LEU A 22 34.01 -1.48 9.51
N SER A 23 34.00 -0.96 10.73
CA SER A 23 32.76 -0.63 11.45
C SER A 23 31.93 0.43 10.73
N LEU A 24 32.59 1.41 10.12
CA LEU A 24 31.93 2.43 9.29
C LEU A 24 31.28 1.79 8.05
N SER A 25 32.00 0.87 7.40
CA SER A 25 31.48 0.14 6.24
C SER A 25 30.26 -0.70 6.61
N GLU A 26 30.35 -1.47 7.70
CA GLU A 26 29.27 -2.29 8.24
C GLU A 26 27.98 -1.47 8.44
N ALA A 27 28.06 -0.39 9.23
CA ALA A 27 26.90 0.45 9.51
C ALA A 27 26.33 1.15 8.26
N SER A 28 27.20 1.63 7.38
CA SER A 28 26.77 2.32 6.16
C SER A 28 26.02 1.40 5.20
N LEU A 29 26.40 0.13 5.07
CA LEU A 29 25.77 -0.83 4.16
C LEU A 29 24.47 -1.41 4.73
N LEU A 30 24.42 -1.62 6.04
CA LEU A 30 23.18 -2.03 6.70
C LEU A 30 22.11 -0.95 6.59
N SER A 31 22.51 0.32 6.53
CA SER A 31 21.59 1.47 6.53
C SER A 31 21.38 2.08 5.13
N VAL A 32 22.01 1.55 4.07
CA VAL A 32 21.87 2.13 2.71
C VAL A 32 20.61 1.64 2.02
N SER A 33 19.83 2.56 1.45
CA SER A 33 18.67 2.21 0.64
C SER A 33 19.10 1.52 -0.67
N PRO A 34 18.60 0.29 -0.95
CA PRO A 34 18.87 -0.39 -2.21
C PRO A 34 18.42 0.43 -3.43
N HIS A 35 17.28 1.12 -3.33
CA HIS A 35 16.72 1.91 -4.42
C HIS A 35 17.61 3.10 -4.79
N GLU A 36 18.14 3.83 -3.80
CA GLU A 36 19.07 4.94 -4.04
C GLU A 36 20.34 4.48 -4.76
N MET A 37 20.90 3.33 -4.34
CA MET A 37 22.09 2.76 -4.95
C MET A 37 21.81 2.25 -6.37
N GLN A 38 20.66 1.65 -6.63
CA GLN A 38 20.22 1.26 -7.97
C GLN A 38 20.08 2.47 -8.89
N LYS A 39 19.44 3.54 -8.43
CA LYS A 39 19.33 4.81 -9.18
C LYS A 39 20.71 5.38 -9.52
N ALA A 40 21.62 5.43 -8.55
CA ALA A 40 22.99 5.89 -8.77
C ALA A 40 23.79 4.98 -9.74
N ALA A 41 23.58 3.66 -9.66
CA ALA A 41 24.21 2.69 -10.54
C ALA A 41 23.73 2.81 -12.00
N ARG A 42 22.42 3.02 -12.21
CA ARG A 42 21.82 3.30 -13.52
C ARG A 42 22.33 4.61 -14.13
N ALA A 43 22.60 5.60 -13.29
CA ALA A 43 23.26 6.85 -13.69
C ALA A 43 24.77 6.70 -14.00
N GLY A 44 25.31 5.48 -13.99
CA GLY A 44 26.70 5.19 -14.38
C GLY A 44 27.72 5.24 -13.23
N ASN A 45 27.29 5.36 -11.96
CA ASN A 45 28.20 5.38 -10.83
C ASN A 45 28.75 3.98 -10.52
N ARG A 46 30.02 3.74 -10.87
CA ARG A 46 30.72 2.47 -10.63
C ARG A 46 30.78 2.07 -9.15
N ARG A 47 30.87 3.05 -8.22
CA ARG A 47 30.92 2.75 -6.78
C ARG A 47 29.57 2.24 -6.28
N ALA A 48 28.47 2.77 -6.78
CA ALA A 48 27.13 2.28 -6.47
C ALA A 48 26.93 0.84 -6.96
N GLN A 49 27.43 0.51 -8.15
CA GLN A 49 27.43 -0.87 -8.66
C GLN A 49 28.22 -1.83 -7.77
N MET A 50 29.37 -1.41 -7.24
CA MET A 50 30.17 -2.21 -6.31
C MET A 50 29.43 -2.43 -4.98
N VAL A 51 28.78 -1.39 -4.45
CA VAL A 51 27.97 -1.50 -3.23
C VAL A 51 26.86 -2.51 -3.43
N LEU A 52 26.07 -2.40 -4.50
CA LEU A 52 25.01 -3.36 -4.83
C LEU A 52 25.55 -4.80 -4.96
N ALA A 53 26.64 -4.98 -5.71
CA ALA A 53 27.23 -6.31 -5.91
C ALA A 53 27.74 -6.96 -4.62
N VAL A 54 28.13 -6.16 -3.62
CA VAL A 54 28.55 -6.64 -2.31
C VAL A 54 27.34 -6.93 -1.43
N THR A 55 26.34 -6.04 -1.40
CA THR A 55 25.12 -6.20 -0.61
C THR A 55 24.30 -7.41 -1.06
N GLU A 56 24.15 -7.62 -2.38
CA GLU A 56 23.43 -8.77 -2.96
C GLU A 56 24.04 -10.13 -2.60
N ARG A 57 25.35 -10.18 -2.32
CA ARG A 57 26.03 -11.42 -1.93
C ARG A 57 25.81 -11.80 -0.47
N GLY A 58 25.43 -10.85 0.40
CA GLY A 58 25.18 -11.09 1.83
C GLY A 58 26.40 -11.43 2.70
N ASP A 59 27.47 -11.99 2.14
CA ASP A 59 28.65 -12.48 2.88
C ASP A 59 29.51 -11.37 3.53
N TYR A 60 29.29 -10.11 3.17
CA TYR A 60 30.14 -8.98 3.59
C TYR A 60 30.08 -8.73 5.10
N LEU A 61 28.92 -8.98 5.72
CA LEU A 61 28.72 -8.75 7.15
C LEU A 61 29.64 -9.67 7.97
N HIS A 62 29.70 -10.96 7.60
CA HIS A 62 30.60 -11.92 8.22
C HIS A 62 32.07 -11.55 8.02
N VAL A 63 32.45 -11.08 6.82
CA VAL A 63 33.83 -10.61 6.56
C VAL A 63 34.21 -9.50 7.53
N PHE A 64 33.36 -8.48 7.68
CA PHE A 64 33.66 -7.32 8.52
C PHE A 64 33.72 -7.67 10.00
N VAL A 65 32.76 -8.46 10.51
CA VAL A 65 32.76 -8.89 11.91
C VAL A 65 34.02 -9.71 12.22
N VAL A 66 34.38 -10.67 11.37
CA VAL A 66 35.58 -11.48 11.57
C VAL A 66 36.86 -10.63 11.53
N CYS A 67 36.97 -9.72 10.56
CA CYS A 67 38.14 -8.84 10.45
C CYS A 67 38.26 -7.90 11.65
N ASN A 68 37.14 -7.30 12.07
CA ASN A 68 37.14 -6.37 13.19
C ASN A 68 37.56 -7.09 14.48
N ASN A 69 37.00 -8.25 14.76
CA ASN A 69 37.38 -9.08 15.91
C ASN A 69 38.86 -9.50 15.88
N ALA A 70 39.39 -9.84 14.70
CA ALA A 70 40.81 -10.15 14.54
C ALA A 70 41.71 -8.94 14.86
N LEU A 71 41.34 -7.74 14.41
CA LEU A 71 42.06 -6.50 14.73
C LEU A 71 42.03 -6.19 16.23
N VAL A 72 40.87 -6.37 16.88
CA VAL A 72 40.73 -6.21 18.34
C VAL A 72 41.68 -7.14 19.09
N LEU A 73 41.77 -8.41 18.67
CA LEU A 73 42.68 -9.39 19.28
C LEU A 73 44.15 -8.99 19.10
N VAL A 74 44.53 -8.52 17.91
CA VAL A 74 45.88 -8.04 17.63
C VAL A 74 46.22 -6.82 18.50
N MET A 75 45.32 -5.84 18.58
CA MET A 75 45.51 -4.64 19.42
C MET A 75 45.65 -5.00 20.90
N SER A 76 44.79 -5.89 21.41
CA SER A 76 44.87 -6.37 22.80
C SER A 76 46.20 -7.07 23.06
N THR A 77 46.63 -7.97 22.17
CA THR A 77 47.90 -8.70 22.31
C THR A 77 49.10 -7.76 22.28
N LEU A 78 49.11 -6.77 21.38
CA LEU A 78 50.15 -5.75 21.31
C LEU A 78 50.18 -4.91 22.59
N MET A 79 49.02 -4.56 23.14
CA MET A 79 48.95 -3.82 24.40
C MET A 79 49.55 -4.63 25.55
N THR A 80 49.20 -5.91 25.68
CA THR A 80 49.79 -6.81 26.69
C THR A 80 51.31 -6.88 26.55
N LEU A 81 51.82 -6.97 25.31
CA LEU A 81 53.26 -7.00 25.06
C LEU A 81 53.94 -5.67 25.41
N ILE A 82 53.32 -4.53 25.14
CA ILE A 82 53.85 -3.21 25.52
C ILE A 82 53.91 -3.10 27.05
N VAL A 83 52.82 -3.40 27.75
CA VAL A 83 52.77 -3.28 29.22
C VAL A 83 53.76 -4.23 29.90
N ARG A 84 53.92 -5.46 29.38
CA ARG A 84 54.89 -6.41 29.91
C ARG A 84 56.32 -5.87 29.89
N GLN A 85 56.69 -5.11 28.85
CA GLN A 85 58.03 -4.52 28.76
C GLN A 85 58.26 -3.45 29.85
N TYR A 86 57.23 -2.68 30.20
CA TYR A 86 57.31 -1.66 31.27
C TYR A 86 57.22 -2.24 32.69
N THR A 87 56.49 -3.33 32.88
CA THR A 87 56.27 -3.95 34.20
C THR A 87 57.43 -4.81 34.68
N VAL A 88 58.29 -5.30 33.78
CA VAL A 88 59.56 -5.96 34.13
C VAL A 88 60.51 -5.01 34.89
N GLU A 89 60.37 -3.70 34.71
CA GLU A 89 61.20 -2.68 35.39
C GLU A 89 60.64 -2.23 36.75
N SER A 90 59.36 -2.50 37.07
CA SER A 90 58.72 -2.07 38.33
C SER A 90 57.69 -3.13 38.84
N PRO A 91 58.14 -4.10 39.65
CA PRO A 91 57.30 -5.23 40.07
C PRO A 91 56.13 -4.88 41.00
N SER A 92 56.23 -3.79 41.77
CA SER A 92 55.24 -3.43 42.80
C SER A 92 53.97 -2.79 42.25
N SER A 93 53.99 -2.24 41.03
CA SER A 93 52.84 -1.59 40.37
C SER A 93 52.35 -2.31 39.12
N ALA A 94 52.87 -3.52 38.85
CA ALA A 94 52.66 -4.21 37.58
C ALA A 94 51.18 -4.52 37.27
N GLY A 95 50.41 -4.99 38.25
CA GLY A 95 49.00 -5.35 38.04
C GLY A 95 48.07 -4.15 37.81
N VAL A 96 48.35 -3.02 38.47
CA VAL A 96 47.54 -1.80 38.32
C VAL A 96 47.78 -1.17 36.94
N LEU A 97 49.04 -1.09 36.50
CA LEU A 97 49.38 -0.55 35.18
C LEU A 97 48.75 -1.39 34.06
N ASP A 98 48.80 -2.71 34.17
CA ASP A 98 48.19 -3.63 33.20
C ASP A 98 46.68 -3.48 33.10
N THR A 99 46.00 -3.39 34.24
CA THR A 99 44.55 -3.20 34.28
C THR A 99 44.15 -1.85 33.67
N VAL A 100 44.81 -0.76 34.06
CA VAL A 100 44.50 0.60 33.55
C VAL A 100 44.77 0.69 32.04
N ALA A 101 45.88 0.10 31.58
CA ALA A 101 46.23 0.03 30.17
C ALA A 101 45.19 -0.71 29.32
N HIS A 102 44.74 -1.89 29.76
CA HIS A 102 43.74 -2.67 29.03
C HIS A 102 42.37 -2.01 29.06
N ILE A 103 41.95 -1.44 30.20
CA ILE A 103 40.69 -0.66 30.27
C ILE A 103 40.76 0.52 29.30
N GLY A 104 41.86 1.27 29.30
CA GLY A 104 42.07 2.38 28.36
C GLY A 104 42.00 1.94 26.89
N MET A 105 42.60 0.79 26.56
CA MET A 105 42.53 0.21 25.22
C MET A 105 41.10 -0.19 24.84
N VAL A 106 40.38 -0.89 25.72
CA VAL A 106 38.98 -1.31 25.49
C VAL A 106 38.09 -0.09 25.25
N VAL A 107 38.19 0.95 26.10
CA VAL A 107 37.44 2.20 25.91
C VAL A 107 37.80 2.88 24.59
N SER A 108 39.09 2.89 24.22
CA SER A 108 39.53 3.47 22.95
C SER A 108 38.96 2.71 21.74
N ILE A 109 38.99 1.38 21.77
CA ILE A 109 38.40 0.55 20.71
C ILE A 109 36.88 0.73 20.66
N LEU A 110 36.20 0.78 21.80
CA LEU A 110 34.76 0.97 21.82
C LEU A 110 34.36 2.33 21.23
N ILE A 111 35.05 3.40 21.59
CA ILE A 111 34.72 4.75 21.08
C ILE A 111 35.16 4.90 19.62
N PHE A 112 36.44 4.66 19.32
CA PHE A 112 37.01 4.94 18.01
C PHE A 112 36.89 3.77 17.04
N GLY A 113 36.87 2.53 17.49
CA GLY A 113 36.72 1.35 16.63
C GLY A 113 35.27 0.99 16.33
N GLU A 114 34.32 1.29 17.23
CA GLU A 114 32.94 0.83 17.10
C GLU A 114 31.90 1.96 17.11
N LEU A 115 31.76 2.69 18.21
CA LEU A 115 30.64 3.63 18.44
C LEU A 115 30.64 4.77 17.43
N LEU A 116 31.73 5.55 17.38
CA LEU A 116 31.85 6.69 16.45
C LEU A 116 31.68 6.29 14.97
N PRO A 117 32.40 5.27 14.45
CA PRO A 117 32.26 4.90 13.04
C PRO A 117 30.86 4.36 12.72
N LYS A 118 30.23 3.58 13.60
CA LYS A 118 28.88 3.07 13.37
C LYS A 118 27.84 4.19 13.36
N THR A 119 27.90 5.10 14.34
CA THR A 119 27.01 6.27 14.37
C THR A 119 27.19 7.14 13.13
N TYR A 120 28.43 7.42 12.71
CA TYR A 120 28.68 8.22 11.51
C TYR A 120 28.18 7.51 10.23
N GLY A 121 28.39 6.20 10.12
CA GLY A 121 27.94 5.39 8.97
C GLY A 121 26.43 5.35 8.82
N SER A 122 25.71 5.15 9.93
CA SER A 122 24.24 5.11 9.93
C SER A 122 23.60 6.47 9.69
N LEU A 123 24.23 7.57 10.11
CA LEU A 123 23.72 8.92 9.84
C LEU A 123 23.94 9.38 8.39
N ARG A 124 24.92 8.81 7.68
CA ARG A 124 25.24 9.18 6.28
C ARG A 124 25.56 7.95 5.41
N PRO A 125 24.59 7.05 5.20
CA PRO A 125 24.85 5.75 4.58
C PRO A 125 25.27 5.84 3.12
N GLY A 126 24.60 6.68 2.31
CA GLY A 126 24.92 6.84 0.88
C GLY A 126 26.35 7.34 0.62
N PRO A 127 26.75 8.52 1.11
CA PRO A 127 28.11 9.03 0.91
C PRO A 127 29.20 8.12 1.49
N SER A 128 28.96 7.53 2.67
CA SER A 128 29.94 6.68 3.36
C SER A 128 30.17 5.35 2.64
N SER A 129 29.09 4.67 2.22
CA SER A 129 29.17 3.43 1.46
C SER A 129 29.87 3.63 0.11
N LEU A 130 29.58 4.73 -0.59
CA LEU A 130 30.25 5.08 -1.85
C LEU A 130 31.72 5.40 -1.65
N ALA A 131 32.10 6.11 -0.57
CA ALA A 131 33.49 6.45 -0.29
C ALA A 131 34.36 5.20 -0.07
N ILE A 132 33.81 4.15 0.55
CA ILE A 132 34.56 2.97 0.98
C ILE A 132 34.35 1.76 0.04
N ALA A 133 33.44 1.86 -0.92
CA ALA A 133 33.05 0.81 -1.86
C ALA A 133 34.23 0.00 -2.43
N GLY A 134 35.28 0.68 -2.89
CA GLY A 134 36.44 0.01 -3.50
C GLY A 134 37.39 -0.69 -2.53
N ILE A 135 37.45 -0.26 -1.27
CA ILE A 135 38.23 -0.97 -0.23
C ILE A 135 37.45 -2.22 0.20
N MET A 136 36.16 -2.04 0.46
CA MET A 136 35.25 -3.12 0.82
C MET A 136 35.25 -4.25 -0.21
N GLU A 137 35.02 -3.94 -1.49
CA GLU A 137 34.85 -4.97 -2.52
C GLU A 137 36.11 -5.86 -2.63
N ARG A 138 37.29 -5.24 -2.53
CA ARG A 138 38.57 -5.96 -2.53
C ARG A 138 38.72 -6.85 -1.30
N LEU A 139 38.37 -6.34 -0.12
CA LEU A 139 38.44 -7.09 1.12
C LEU A 139 37.50 -8.30 1.13
N VAL A 140 36.23 -8.09 0.75
CA VAL A 140 35.22 -9.15 0.65
C VAL A 140 35.64 -10.19 -0.38
N ARG A 141 36.16 -9.78 -1.55
CA ARG A 141 36.64 -10.70 -2.58
C ARG A 141 37.85 -11.52 -2.11
N LEU A 142 38.77 -10.92 -1.36
CA LEU A 142 39.95 -11.58 -0.82
C LEU A 142 39.61 -12.62 0.24
N LEU A 143 38.66 -12.30 1.12
CA LEU A 143 38.29 -13.14 2.27
C LEU A 143 37.08 -14.05 2.02
N ALA A 144 36.40 -13.90 0.88
CA ALA A 144 35.32 -14.77 0.42
C ALA A 144 35.61 -16.29 0.55
N PRO A 145 36.78 -16.84 0.15
CA PRO A 145 37.00 -18.29 0.26
C PRO A 145 37.02 -18.75 1.73
N MET A 146 37.55 -17.94 2.65
CA MET A 146 37.57 -18.23 4.07
C MET A 146 36.15 -18.19 4.65
N VAL A 147 35.37 -17.15 4.32
CA VAL A 147 33.98 -17.03 4.81
C VAL A 147 33.12 -18.17 4.29
N ARG A 148 33.22 -18.54 3.01
CA ARG A 148 32.51 -19.70 2.45
C ARG A 148 32.82 -21.01 3.16
N LEU A 149 34.07 -21.22 3.55
CA LEU A 149 34.46 -22.37 4.35
C LEU A 149 33.78 -22.33 5.74
N MET A 150 33.75 -21.17 6.40
CA MET A 150 33.07 -21.03 7.68
C MET A 150 31.56 -21.22 7.57
N THR A 151 30.92 -20.70 6.52
CA THR A 151 29.49 -20.92 6.24
C THR A 151 29.21 -22.40 5.97
N TRP A 152 30.09 -23.08 5.24
CA TRP A 152 29.96 -24.53 5.01
C TRP A 152 30.01 -25.32 6.31
N ILE A 153 30.95 -25.00 7.21
CA ILE A 153 31.04 -25.63 8.54
C ILE A 153 29.78 -25.32 9.36
N SER A 154 29.35 -24.06 9.40
CA SER A 154 28.19 -23.61 10.18
C SER A 154 26.91 -24.29 9.70
N ASN A 155 26.70 -24.38 8.38
CA ASN A 155 25.57 -25.08 7.78
C ASN A 155 25.62 -26.59 8.05
N GLY A 156 26.82 -27.18 8.13
CA GLY A 156 26.99 -28.57 8.54
C GLY A 156 26.53 -28.82 9.98
N ILE A 157 26.87 -27.91 10.90
CA ILE A 157 26.44 -27.99 12.31
C ILE A 157 24.92 -27.78 12.41
N LEU A 158 24.37 -26.77 11.72
CA LEU A 158 22.93 -26.47 11.73
C LEU A 158 22.11 -27.63 11.18
N ARG A 159 22.54 -28.25 10.08
CA ARG A 159 21.89 -29.43 9.52
C ARG A 159 21.97 -30.64 10.45
N ALA A 160 23.09 -30.83 11.15
CA ALA A 160 23.19 -31.87 12.17
C ALA A 160 22.23 -31.62 13.35
N GLY A 161 21.90 -30.36 13.63
CA GLY A 161 20.88 -29.94 14.60
C GLY A 161 19.43 -29.93 14.08
N GLY A 162 19.18 -30.34 12.83
CA GLY A 162 17.83 -30.39 12.24
C GLY A 162 17.28 -29.04 11.75
N VAL A 163 18.12 -28.00 11.66
CA VAL A 163 17.71 -26.69 11.13
C VAL A 163 17.88 -26.68 9.61
N ASP A 164 16.79 -26.41 8.88
CA ASP A 164 16.86 -26.19 7.45
C ASP A 164 17.42 -24.79 7.14
N VAL A 165 18.51 -24.74 6.37
CA VAL A 165 19.25 -23.50 6.08
C VAL A 165 18.97 -23.01 4.65
N ALA A 166 17.79 -23.32 4.12
CA ALA A 166 17.35 -22.77 2.85
C ALA A 166 17.27 -21.24 2.96
N TYR A 167 18.03 -20.54 2.13
CA TYR A 167 18.04 -19.08 2.03
C TYR A 167 16.64 -18.63 1.59
N HIS A 168 15.81 -18.19 2.53
CA HIS A 168 14.48 -17.67 2.23
C HIS A 168 14.68 -16.31 1.56
N ARG A 169 14.61 -16.27 0.22
CA ARG A 169 14.24 -15.02 -0.45
C ARG A 169 12.82 -14.71 0.07
N HIS A 170 12.68 -13.72 0.93
CA HIS A 170 11.35 -13.16 1.21
C HIS A 170 10.81 -12.67 -0.14
N PHE A 171 9.78 -13.35 -0.61
CA PHE A 171 8.93 -12.81 -1.66
C PHE A 171 8.07 -11.77 -0.96
N VAL A 172 8.07 -10.55 -1.48
CA VAL A 172 7.16 -9.51 -0.99
C VAL A 172 5.74 -10.02 -1.24
N THR A 173 4.98 -10.21 -0.16
CA THR A 173 3.58 -10.65 -0.23
C THR A 173 2.66 -9.44 -0.37
N ALA A 174 1.40 -9.69 -0.74
CA ALA A 174 0.36 -8.66 -0.72
C ALA A 174 0.28 -7.99 0.67
N ASP A 175 0.32 -8.79 1.73
CA ASP A 175 0.26 -8.30 3.11
C ASP A 175 1.46 -7.42 3.49
N GLU A 176 2.66 -7.70 2.98
CA GLU A 176 3.83 -6.83 3.18
C GLU A 176 3.68 -5.49 2.43
N ILE A 177 2.99 -5.47 1.29
CA ILE A 177 2.68 -4.23 0.55
C ILE A 177 1.63 -3.42 1.29
N ARG A 178 0.55 -4.05 1.79
CA ARG A 178 -0.48 -3.40 2.61
C ARG A 178 0.12 -2.78 3.86
N ALA A 179 0.89 -3.56 4.63
CA ALA A 179 1.57 -3.07 5.82
C ALA A 179 2.53 -1.89 5.55
N ALA A 180 3.14 -1.84 4.36
CA ALA A 180 3.97 -0.71 3.95
C ALA A 180 3.14 0.52 3.55
N ALA A 181 1.95 0.34 2.96
CA ALA A 181 1.01 1.41 2.69
C ALA A 181 0.44 2.00 3.99
N ASP A 182 0.01 1.15 4.92
CA ASP A 182 -0.48 1.55 6.26
C ASP A 182 0.57 2.38 7.01
N LEU A 183 1.82 1.93 7.02
CA LEU A 183 2.93 2.67 7.62
C LEU A 183 3.13 4.02 6.92
N GLY A 184 2.98 4.04 5.58
CA GLY A 184 3.06 5.25 4.78
C GLY A 184 1.96 6.26 5.12
N GLU A 185 0.76 5.78 5.47
CA GLU A 185 -0.37 6.61 5.91
C GLU A 185 -0.14 7.16 7.33
N GLU A 186 0.30 6.31 8.27
CA GLU A 186 0.67 6.73 9.63
C GLU A 186 1.78 7.80 9.65
N GLU A 187 2.76 7.67 8.76
CA GLU A 187 3.86 8.62 8.61
C GLU A 187 3.47 9.88 7.80
N GLY A 188 2.24 9.93 7.25
CA GLY A 188 1.70 11.05 6.46
C GLY A 188 2.31 11.18 5.05
N THR A 189 2.96 10.13 4.56
CA THR A 189 3.50 10.05 3.19
C THR A 189 2.51 9.53 2.15
N VAL A 190 1.48 8.82 2.58
CA VAL A 190 0.34 8.34 1.77
C VAL A 190 -0.92 8.98 2.34
N GLN A 191 -1.79 9.50 1.48
CA GLN A 191 -3.08 10.02 1.93
C GLN A 191 -4.06 8.88 2.19
N PRO A 192 -5.05 9.03 3.10
CA PRO A 192 -6.04 7.97 3.37
C PRO A 192 -6.72 7.45 2.09
N ASP A 193 -7.18 8.35 1.21
CA ASP A 193 -7.79 8.01 -0.08
C ASP A 193 -6.84 7.21 -1.00
N GLU A 194 -5.54 7.47 -0.92
CA GLU A 194 -4.52 6.72 -1.68
C GLU A 194 -4.29 5.33 -1.08
N GLY A 195 -4.43 5.18 0.25
CA GLY A 195 -4.40 3.90 0.94
C GLY A 195 -5.58 3.01 0.54
N GLU A 196 -6.79 3.56 0.55
CA GLU A 196 -8.01 2.85 0.13
C GLU A 196 -7.91 2.37 -1.32
N MET A 197 -7.47 3.23 -2.24
CA MET A 197 -7.23 2.84 -3.64
C MET A 197 -6.20 1.70 -3.77
N LEU A 198 -5.14 1.70 -2.95
CA LEU A 198 -4.13 0.63 -2.98
C LEU A 198 -4.71 -0.70 -2.53
N ASP A 199 -5.54 -0.70 -1.48
CA ASP A 199 -6.22 -1.91 -1.02
C ASP A 199 -7.19 -2.44 -2.08
N SER A 200 -8.01 -1.57 -2.68
CA SER A 200 -8.93 -1.94 -3.77
C SER A 200 -8.19 -2.56 -4.97
N VAL A 201 -7.04 -2.02 -5.35
CA VAL A 201 -6.21 -2.59 -6.43
C VAL A 201 -5.74 -4.00 -6.10
N MET A 202 -5.40 -4.27 -4.83
CA MET A 202 -4.94 -5.59 -4.38
C MET A 202 -6.09 -6.59 -4.32
N GLU A 203 -7.30 -6.15 -3.98
CA GLU A 203 -8.52 -6.97 -3.95
C GLU A 203 -9.11 -7.25 -5.33
N LEU A 204 -8.83 -6.42 -6.32
CA LEU A 204 -9.37 -6.56 -7.69
C LEU A 204 -9.09 -7.94 -8.30
N GLY A 205 -7.91 -8.52 -8.03
CA GLY A 205 -7.55 -9.86 -8.50
C GLY A 205 -8.22 -11.02 -7.75
N GLU A 206 -8.80 -10.74 -6.58
CA GLU A 206 -9.51 -11.73 -5.77
C GLU A 206 -11.03 -11.73 -6.05
N ARG A 207 -11.56 -10.60 -6.56
CA ARG A 207 -12.96 -10.45 -6.95
C ARG A 207 -13.21 -10.97 -8.36
N SER A 208 -14.43 -11.44 -8.57
CA SER A 208 -14.90 -12.01 -9.82
C SER A 208 -15.91 -11.11 -10.50
N VAL A 209 -16.11 -11.29 -11.81
CA VAL A 209 -17.14 -10.59 -12.59
C VAL A 209 -18.53 -10.73 -11.96
N ARG A 210 -18.83 -11.90 -11.37
CA ARG A 210 -20.08 -12.15 -10.66
C ARG A 210 -20.38 -11.14 -9.56
N ASP A 211 -19.35 -10.63 -8.89
CA ASP A 211 -19.50 -9.80 -7.69
C ASP A 211 -19.99 -8.38 -8.03
N ILE A 212 -19.85 -7.95 -9.29
CA ILE A 212 -20.18 -6.59 -9.74
C ILE A 212 -21.09 -6.56 -10.99
N MET A 213 -21.38 -7.70 -11.60
CA MET A 213 -22.17 -7.73 -12.83
C MET A 213 -23.58 -7.18 -12.59
N ILE A 214 -24.09 -6.45 -13.58
CA ILE A 214 -25.50 -6.09 -13.64
C ILE A 214 -26.29 -7.35 -13.99
N PRO A 215 -27.16 -7.86 -13.08
CA PRO A 215 -27.88 -9.10 -13.30
C PRO A 215 -28.80 -9.03 -14.52
N ARG A 216 -29.06 -10.17 -15.15
CA ARG A 216 -29.95 -10.28 -16.33
C ARG A 216 -31.28 -9.54 -16.17
N VAL A 217 -31.86 -9.58 -14.98
CA VAL A 217 -33.19 -8.98 -14.71
C VAL A 217 -33.17 -7.45 -14.73
N ASP A 218 -32.00 -6.86 -14.51
CA ASP A 218 -31.80 -5.41 -14.46
C ASP A 218 -31.18 -4.87 -15.76
N MET A 219 -30.90 -5.74 -16.73
CA MET A 219 -30.38 -5.35 -18.03
C MET A 219 -31.45 -4.63 -18.87
N VAL A 220 -31.11 -3.45 -19.37
CA VAL A 220 -31.85 -2.80 -20.46
C VAL A 220 -31.34 -3.35 -21.80
N ALA A 221 -32.15 -4.13 -22.48
CA ALA A 221 -31.80 -4.76 -23.76
C ALA A 221 -32.97 -4.72 -24.76
N LEU A 222 -32.67 -4.75 -26.05
CA LEU A 222 -33.67 -4.67 -27.12
C LEU A 222 -33.62 -5.87 -28.08
N PRO A 223 -34.74 -6.25 -28.72
CA PRO A 223 -34.74 -7.31 -29.71
C PRO A 223 -34.01 -6.88 -31.01
N GLU A 224 -33.42 -7.82 -31.74
CA GLU A 224 -32.58 -7.55 -32.91
C GLU A 224 -33.30 -6.91 -34.11
N ASP A 225 -34.62 -7.04 -34.16
CA ASP A 225 -35.52 -6.43 -35.15
C ASP A 225 -36.10 -5.08 -34.73
N ALA A 226 -35.73 -4.57 -33.54
CA ALA A 226 -36.10 -3.23 -33.09
C ALA A 226 -35.57 -2.15 -34.03
N THR A 227 -36.26 -1.00 -34.02
CA THR A 227 -35.91 0.16 -34.83
C THR A 227 -34.88 1.04 -34.12
N LEU A 228 -34.24 1.94 -34.88
CA LEU A 228 -33.39 2.98 -34.29
C LEU A 228 -34.15 3.94 -33.38
N GLU A 229 -35.46 4.09 -33.60
CA GLU A 229 -36.32 4.95 -32.77
C GLU A 229 -36.52 4.32 -31.38
N ASP A 230 -36.80 3.01 -31.31
CA ASP A 230 -36.91 2.26 -30.04
C ASP A 230 -35.60 2.33 -29.23
N LEU A 231 -34.46 2.27 -29.92
CA LEU A 231 -33.16 2.37 -29.26
C LEU A 231 -32.87 3.76 -28.69
N VAL A 232 -33.26 4.82 -29.41
CA VAL A 232 -33.11 6.19 -28.90
C VAL A 232 -34.03 6.40 -27.70
N GLU A 233 -35.26 5.88 -27.74
CA GLU A 233 -36.18 5.92 -26.59
C GLU A 233 -35.58 5.21 -25.38
N ALA A 234 -35.13 3.96 -25.54
CA ALA A 234 -34.49 3.20 -24.47
C ALA A 234 -33.23 3.89 -23.92
N ALA A 235 -32.40 4.48 -24.79
CA ALA A 235 -31.20 5.21 -24.37
C ALA A 235 -31.51 6.49 -23.59
N VAL A 236 -32.57 7.21 -23.97
CA VAL A 236 -32.99 8.44 -23.28
C VAL A 236 -33.64 8.10 -21.93
N GLU A 237 -34.44 7.05 -21.85
CA GLU A 237 -35.07 6.63 -20.60
C GLU A 237 -34.07 6.06 -19.59
N SER A 238 -33.11 5.26 -20.06
CA SER A 238 -32.12 4.61 -19.19
C SER A 238 -30.85 5.43 -18.95
N GLY A 239 -30.52 6.38 -19.83
CA GLY A 239 -29.24 7.09 -19.83
C GLY A 239 -28.06 6.28 -20.39
N PHE A 240 -28.27 5.03 -20.82
CA PHE A 240 -27.17 4.16 -21.22
C PHE A 240 -26.66 4.42 -22.64
N SER A 241 -25.33 4.44 -22.78
CA SER A 241 -24.65 4.64 -24.07
C SER A 241 -24.49 3.37 -24.92
N ARG A 242 -24.68 2.20 -24.32
CA ARG A 242 -24.45 0.88 -24.93
C ARG A 242 -25.57 -0.05 -24.52
N ILE A 243 -26.31 -0.57 -25.50
CA ILE A 243 -27.50 -1.39 -25.24
C ILE A 243 -27.31 -2.76 -25.90
N PRO A 244 -27.34 -3.86 -25.13
CA PRO A 244 -27.34 -5.21 -25.66
C PRO A 244 -28.56 -5.49 -26.54
N VAL A 245 -28.36 -6.33 -27.55
CA VAL A 245 -29.37 -6.73 -28.51
C VAL A 245 -29.47 -8.24 -28.54
N TYR A 246 -30.69 -8.77 -28.48
CA TYR A 246 -30.94 -10.21 -28.35
C TYR A 246 -31.85 -10.78 -29.43
N ARG A 247 -31.78 -12.11 -29.62
CA ARG A 247 -32.67 -12.87 -30.49
C ARG A 247 -33.56 -13.79 -29.67
N GLU A 248 -34.87 -13.73 -29.87
CA GLU A 248 -35.90 -14.54 -29.19
C GLU A 248 -36.01 -14.32 -27.67
N SER A 249 -34.91 -14.38 -26.93
CA SER A 249 -34.78 -14.20 -25.48
C SER A 249 -33.50 -13.44 -25.13
N ILE A 250 -33.50 -12.72 -24.00
CA ILE A 250 -32.32 -12.04 -23.44
C ILE A 250 -31.16 -13.04 -23.22
N ASP A 251 -31.46 -14.32 -23.00
CA ASP A 251 -30.41 -15.34 -22.87
C ASP A 251 -29.51 -15.46 -24.11
N HIS A 252 -29.98 -15.00 -25.27
CA HIS A 252 -29.25 -15.04 -26.55
C HIS A 252 -28.93 -13.63 -27.04
N VAL A 253 -28.00 -12.95 -26.35
CA VAL A 253 -27.45 -11.66 -26.81
C VAL A 253 -26.62 -11.88 -28.07
N THR A 254 -27.04 -11.26 -29.17
CA THR A 254 -26.39 -11.36 -30.49
C THR A 254 -25.40 -10.22 -30.74
N GLY A 255 -25.54 -9.10 -30.02
CA GLY A 255 -24.63 -7.96 -30.14
C GLY A 255 -24.87 -6.85 -29.14
N VAL A 256 -24.07 -5.80 -29.26
CA VAL A 256 -24.23 -4.56 -28.49
C VAL A 256 -24.21 -3.38 -29.46
N VAL A 257 -25.18 -2.48 -29.31
CA VAL A 257 -25.29 -1.28 -30.12
C VAL A 257 -24.83 -0.06 -29.31
N TYR A 258 -24.03 0.77 -29.96
CA TYR A 258 -23.47 1.99 -29.37
C TYR A 258 -24.33 3.16 -29.84
N VAL A 259 -24.97 3.87 -28.91
CA VAL A 259 -25.92 4.96 -29.24
C VAL A 259 -25.23 6.04 -30.08
N ASN A 260 -23.98 6.36 -29.78
CA ASN A 260 -23.19 7.35 -30.52
C ASN A 260 -22.91 6.96 -31.99
N ASP A 261 -22.85 5.67 -32.32
CA ASP A 261 -22.60 5.23 -33.69
C ASP A 261 -23.79 5.53 -34.63
N ILE A 262 -24.99 5.61 -34.04
CA ILE A 262 -26.25 5.77 -34.77
C ILE A 262 -26.50 7.23 -35.18
N LEU A 263 -25.85 8.18 -34.53
CA LEU A 263 -25.91 9.61 -34.91
C LEU A 263 -25.50 9.80 -36.38
N ALA A 264 -24.51 9.03 -36.86
CA ALA A 264 -24.09 9.07 -38.25
C ALA A 264 -25.14 8.51 -39.22
N THR A 265 -25.86 7.46 -38.82
CA THR A 265 -26.92 6.80 -39.60
C THR A 265 -28.16 7.68 -39.72
N PHE A 266 -28.59 8.32 -38.63
CA PHE A 266 -29.65 9.33 -38.65
C PHE A 266 -29.30 10.51 -39.56
N SER A 267 -28.06 10.99 -39.51
CA SER A 267 -27.62 12.10 -40.37
C SER A 267 -27.67 11.76 -41.87
N ARG A 268 -27.63 10.48 -42.26
CA ARG A 268 -27.72 10.04 -43.66
C ARG A 268 -29.15 9.81 -44.13
N GLY A 269 -30.14 9.88 -43.23
CA GLY A 269 -31.55 9.67 -43.54
C GLY A 269 -31.96 8.21 -43.73
N GLU A 270 -31.10 7.27 -43.31
CA GLU A 270 -31.35 5.82 -43.37
C GLU A 270 -32.20 5.40 -42.16
N ARG A 271 -33.53 5.37 -42.34
CA ARG A 271 -34.50 5.04 -41.27
C ARG A 271 -34.94 3.58 -41.23
N HIS A 272 -34.40 2.72 -42.08
CA HIS A 272 -34.85 1.32 -42.22
C HIS A 272 -33.74 0.33 -41.87
N VAL A 273 -32.80 0.75 -41.02
CA VAL A 273 -31.71 -0.08 -40.50
C VAL A 273 -32.21 -0.73 -39.22
N THR A 274 -32.09 -2.04 -39.11
CA THR A 274 -32.41 -2.78 -37.89
C THR A 274 -31.22 -2.77 -36.93
N LEU A 275 -31.47 -3.02 -35.64
CA LEU A 275 -30.37 -3.10 -34.66
C LEU A 275 -29.35 -4.19 -35.00
N ALA A 276 -29.80 -5.31 -35.57
CA ALA A 276 -28.92 -6.39 -36.04
C ALA A 276 -27.84 -5.92 -37.03
N GLU A 277 -28.12 -4.91 -37.86
CA GLU A 277 -27.20 -4.43 -38.89
C GLU A 277 -26.09 -3.52 -38.32
N VAL A 278 -26.34 -2.89 -37.17
CA VAL A 278 -25.41 -1.96 -36.50
C VAL A 278 -24.79 -2.51 -35.22
N ALA A 279 -25.30 -3.64 -34.72
CA ALA A 279 -24.79 -4.30 -33.54
C ALA A 279 -23.37 -4.84 -33.76
N ARG A 280 -22.52 -4.62 -32.77
CA ARG A 280 -21.17 -5.17 -32.72
C ARG A 280 -21.18 -6.49 -31.96
N VAL A 281 -20.30 -7.42 -32.35
CA VAL A 281 -20.16 -8.71 -31.66
C VAL A 281 -19.78 -8.46 -30.19
N PRO A 282 -20.49 -9.07 -29.22
CA PRO A 282 -20.20 -8.87 -27.81
C PRO A 282 -18.96 -9.65 -27.40
N ILE A 283 -18.22 -9.14 -26.41
CA ILE A 283 -17.30 -9.98 -25.63
C ILE A 283 -18.15 -10.83 -24.69
N LEU A 284 -17.85 -12.12 -24.62
CA LEU A 284 -18.46 -13.03 -23.66
C LEU A 284 -17.45 -13.36 -22.57
N ALA A 285 -17.88 -13.29 -21.31
CA ALA A 285 -17.06 -13.62 -20.16
C ALA A 285 -17.82 -14.57 -19.21
N PRO A 286 -17.15 -15.58 -18.61
CA PRO A 286 -17.76 -16.36 -17.55
C PRO A 286 -17.86 -15.53 -16.27
N GLU A 287 -18.89 -15.79 -15.45
CA GLU A 287 -19.11 -15.09 -14.16
C GLU A 287 -17.91 -15.21 -13.20
N SER A 288 -17.14 -16.28 -13.29
CA SER A 288 -15.99 -16.57 -12.42
C SER A 288 -14.68 -15.92 -12.85
N LYS A 289 -14.66 -15.15 -13.95
CA LYS A 289 -13.44 -14.48 -14.41
C LYS A 289 -13.00 -13.41 -13.38
N PRO A 290 -11.71 -13.33 -13.01
CA PRO A 290 -11.19 -12.26 -12.15
C PRO A 290 -11.36 -10.86 -12.79
N LEU A 291 -11.59 -9.83 -11.96
CA LEU A 291 -11.83 -8.47 -12.45
C LEU A 291 -10.60 -7.83 -13.11
N ASP A 292 -9.39 -8.09 -12.60
CA ASP A 292 -8.15 -7.59 -13.19
C ASP A 292 -7.92 -8.15 -14.60
N GLU A 293 -8.21 -9.43 -14.81
CA GLU A 293 -8.22 -10.08 -16.13
C GLU A 293 -9.30 -9.49 -17.05
N MET A 294 -10.52 -9.31 -16.53
CA MET A 294 -11.63 -8.73 -17.29
C MET A 294 -11.33 -7.29 -17.74
N LEU A 295 -10.80 -6.45 -16.84
CA LEU A 295 -10.36 -5.08 -17.14
C LEU A 295 -9.26 -5.08 -18.20
N GLY A 296 -8.29 -5.99 -18.08
CA GLY A 296 -7.24 -6.17 -19.07
C GLY A 296 -7.78 -6.50 -20.46
N GLU A 297 -8.77 -7.39 -20.54
CA GLU A 297 -9.40 -7.80 -21.78
C GLU A 297 -10.22 -6.67 -22.43
N LEU A 298 -11.07 -5.98 -21.66
CA LEU A 298 -11.85 -4.82 -22.13
C LEU A 298 -10.92 -3.74 -22.71
N ARG A 299 -9.83 -3.41 -22.00
CA ARG A 299 -8.83 -2.43 -22.45
C ARG A 299 -8.09 -2.87 -23.71
N GLN A 300 -7.70 -4.14 -23.80
CA GLN A 300 -6.97 -4.68 -24.95
C GLN A 300 -7.84 -4.66 -26.21
N GLN A 301 -9.12 -5.04 -26.07
CA GLN A 301 -10.08 -5.07 -27.17
C GLN A 301 -10.70 -3.69 -27.45
N LYS A 302 -10.46 -2.70 -26.60
CA LYS A 302 -11.01 -1.33 -26.68
C LYS A 302 -12.54 -1.30 -26.71
N VAL A 303 -13.14 -2.12 -25.86
CA VAL A 303 -14.59 -2.13 -25.62
C VAL A 303 -14.84 -1.89 -24.13
N HIS A 304 -16.05 -1.47 -23.81
CA HIS A 304 -16.43 -1.02 -22.45
C HIS A 304 -17.48 -1.92 -21.79
N ILE A 305 -17.90 -2.99 -22.47
CA ILE A 305 -18.99 -3.84 -22.00
C ILE A 305 -18.73 -5.28 -22.45
N ALA A 306 -18.98 -6.21 -21.56
CA ALA A 306 -19.00 -7.63 -21.83
C ALA A 306 -20.30 -8.25 -21.32
N ILE A 307 -20.76 -9.28 -22.02
CA ILE A 307 -21.92 -10.08 -21.63
C ILE A 307 -21.43 -11.24 -20.79
N VAL A 308 -22.01 -11.41 -19.62
CA VAL A 308 -21.66 -12.47 -18.68
C VAL A 308 -22.50 -13.68 -18.99
N ILE A 309 -21.86 -14.85 -19.14
CA ILE A 309 -22.51 -16.10 -19.50
C ILE A 309 -22.31 -17.18 -18.42
N ASP A 310 -23.31 -18.05 -18.28
CA ASP A 310 -23.24 -19.27 -17.46
C ASP A 310 -22.51 -20.41 -18.19
N GLU A 311 -22.36 -21.55 -17.50
CA GLU A 311 -21.78 -22.77 -18.08
C GLU A 311 -22.59 -23.41 -19.22
N PHE A 312 -23.85 -23.01 -19.41
CA PHE A 312 -24.75 -23.49 -20.46
C PHE A 312 -24.80 -22.54 -21.66
N GLY A 313 -24.14 -21.38 -21.59
CA GLY A 313 -24.13 -20.33 -22.61
C GLY A 313 -25.31 -19.37 -22.55
N GLY A 314 -26.13 -19.43 -21.49
CA GLY A 314 -27.15 -18.43 -21.19
C GLY A 314 -26.53 -17.14 -20.65
N THR A 315 -27.25 -16.03 -20.79
CA THR A 315 -26.80 -14.73 -20.27
C THR A 315 -27.17 -14.59 -18.79
N GLU A 316 -26.17 -14.39 -17.94
CA GLU A 316 -26.35 -14.11 -16.50
C GLU A 316 -26.41 -12.61 -16.21
N GLY A 317 -25.79 -11.79 -17.07
CA GLY A 317 -25.73 -10.35 -16.87
C GLY A 317 -24.82 -9.65 -17.87
N LEU A 318 -24.40 -8.44 -17.52
CA LEU A 318 -23.36 -7.70 -18.22
C LEU A 318 -22.42 -7.05 -17.21
N VAL A 319 -21.19 -6.74 -17.62
CA VAL A 319 -20.23 -5.98 -16.83
C VAL A 319 -19.61 -4.90 -17.70
N THR A 320 -19.43 -3.71 -17.13
CA THR A 320 -18.83 -2.58 -17.83
C THR A 320 -17.42 -2.26 -17.31
N ILE A 321 -16.66 -1.45 -18.06
CA ILE A 321 -15.36 -1.00 -17.57
C ILE A 321 -15.55 0.03 -16.44
N GLU A 322 -16.66 0.77 -16.48
CA GLU A 322 -17.05 1.76 -15.49
C GLU A 322 -17.29 1.07 -14.12
N ASP A 323 -18.05 -0.02 -14.07
CA ASP A 323 -18.28 -0.80 -12.83
C ASP A 323 -16.96 -1.32 -12.22
N ILE A 324 -16.02 -1.78 -13.06
CA ILE A 324 -14.72 -2.27 -12.58
C ILE A 324 -13.85 -1.12 -12.04
N LEU A 325 -13.97 0.08 -12.60
CA LEU A 325 -13.22 1.25 -12.14
C LEU A 325 -13.80 1.82 -10.85
N GLU A 326 -15.11 1.73 -10.67
CA GLU A 326 -15.80 2.11 -9.43
C GLU A 326 -15.27 1.30 -8.24
N GLU A 327 -14.99 0.01 -8.43
CA GLU A 327 -14.35 -0.80 -7.38
C GLU A 327 -12.95 -0.32 -6.97
N LEU A 328 -12.26 0.41 -7.85
CA LEU A 328 -10.92 0.96 -7.57
C LEU A 328 -10.97 2.35 -6.96
N VAL A 329 -11.93 3.18 -7.36
CA VAL A 329 -11.96 4.62 -7.07
C VAL A 329 -13.04 4.96 -6.02
N GLY A 330 -13.97 4.03 -5.76
CA GLY A 330 -15.23 4.32 -5.10
C GLY A 330 -16.24 4.93 -6.07
N GLU A 331 -17.42 5.26 -5.56
CA GLU A 331 -18.48 5.96 -6.28
C GLU A 331 -17.94 7.24 -6.93
N ILE A 332 -17.90 7.27 -8.26
CA ILE A 332 -17.55 8.47 -9.02
C ILE A 332 -18.86 9.21 -9.28
N GLU A 333 -19.11 10.30 -8.56
CA GLU A 333 -20.25 11.18 -8.83
C GLU A 333 -20.23 11.58 -10.32
N ASP A 334 -21.24 11.18 -11.09
CA ASP A 334 -21.33 11.49 -12.52
C ASP A 334 -21.65 12.98 -12.69
N GLU A 335 -21.11 13.63 -13.73
CA GLU A 335 -21.43 15.03 -14.08
C GLU A 335 -22.93 15.19 -14.43
N HIS A 336 -23.64 14.08 -14.67
CA HIS A 336 -25.08 14.00 -14.90
C HIS A 336 -25.92 13.71 -13.66
N ASP A 337 -25.30 13.39 -12.52
CA ASP A 337 -26.02 13.31 -11.25
C ASP A 337 -26.41 14.72 -10.83
N LEU A 338 -27.71 14.98 -10.76
CA LEU A 338 -28.19 16.22 -10.15
C LEU A 338 -27.72 16.20 -8.69
N PRO A 339 -26.94 17.19 -8.22
CA PRO A 339 -26.53 17.23 -6.83
C PRO A 339 -27.80 17.30 -5.97
N GLU A 340 -28.14 16.19 -5.33
CA GLU A 340 -29.18 16.19 -4.32
C GLU A 340 -28.65 17.00 -3.13
N PRO A 341 -29.31 18.08 -2.72
CA PRO A 341 -28.86 18.86 -1.57
C PRO A 341 -28.86 17.97 -0.32
N GLU A 342 -27.79 18.03 0.48
CA GLU A 342 -27.63 17.24 1.72
C GLU A 342 -28.79 17.45 2.70
N VAL A 343 -29.44 18.62 2.64
CA VAL A 343 -30.66 18.96 3.37
C VAL A 343 -31.72 19.51 2.42
N LEU A 344 -32.82 18.79 2.26
CA LEU A 344 -34.00 19.21 1.51
C LEU A 344 -35.14 19.54 2.47
N VAL A 345 -35.41 20.83 2.68
CA VAL A 345 -36.55 21.28 3.50
C VAL A 345 -37.86 20.95 2.77
N THR A 346 -38.66 20.06 3.36
CA THR A 346 -39.92 19.58 2.76
C THR A 346 -41.14 20.36 3.26
N ALA A 347 -41.09 20.91 4.48
CA ALA A 347 -42.11 21.78 5.06
C ALA A 347 -41.53 22.65 6.20
N GLU A 348 -42.30 23.60 6.74
CA GLU A 348 -41.87 24.37 7.92
C GLU A 348 -41.62 23.42 9.11
N GLY A 349 -40.36 23.35 9.57
CA GLY A 349 -39.93 22.46 10.64
C GLY A 349 -39.71 21.01 10.21
N GLU A 350 -39.64 20.71 8.90
CA GLU A 350 -39.41 19.37 8.39
C GLU A 350 -38.39 19.36 7.24
N ALA A 351 -37.42 18.45 7.29
CA ALA A 351 -36.48 18.22 6.20
C ALA A 351 -36.20 16.73 5.99
N ILE A 352 -35.90 16.36 4.74
CA ILE A 352 -35.21 15.13 4.39
C ILE A 352 -33.73 15.45 4.34
N VAL A 353 -32.92 14.67 5.05
CA VAL A 353 -31.47 14.89 5.15
C VAL A 353 -30.72 13.62 4.83
N GLN A 354 -29.58 13.77 4.16
CA GLN A 354 -28.63 12.69 4.00
C GLN A 354 -27.92 12.40 5.33
N GLY A 355 -27.57 11.15 5.60
CA GLY A 355 -26.93 10.76 6.85
C GLY A 355 -25.58 11.44 7.11
N LYS A 356 -24.89 11.83 6.04
CA LYS A 356 -23.63 12.59 6.08
C LYS A 356 -23.80 14.08 6.42
N ALA A 357 -25.02 14.61 6.38
CA ALA A 357 -25.29 16.01 6.66
C ALA A 357 -24.81 16.40 8.06
N ARG A 358 -24.17 17.58 8.15
CA ARG A 358 -23.62 18.10 9.40
C ARG A 358 -24.74 18.54 10.34
N ILE A 359 -24.58 18.22 11.62
CA ILE A 359 -25.55 18.61 12.66
C ILE A 359 -25.71 20.13 12.72
N GLU A 360 -24.63 20.89 12.52
CA GLU A 360 -24.64 22.37 12.50
C GLU A 360 -25.58 22.92 11.43
N GLU A 361 -25.53 22.38 10.21
CA GLU A 361 -26.35 22.82 9.09
C GLU A 361 -27.84 22.49 9.31
N ILE A 362 -28.13 21.31 9.87
CA ILE A 362 -29.49 20.92 10.26
C ILE A 362 -30.03 21.85 11.36
N ASN A 363 -29.20 22.20 12.35
CA ASN A 363 -29.55 23.13 13.42
C ASN A 363 -29.87 24.54 12.87
N GLU A 364 -29.06 25.05 11.95
CA GLU A 364 -29.29 26.35 11.30
C GLU A 364 -30.58 26.37 10.47
N LEU A 365 -30.83 25.32 9.69
CA LEU A 365 -31.98 25.26 8.77
C LEU A 365 -33.31 25.00 9.48
N LEU A 366 -33.31 24.18 10.54
CA LEU A 366 -34.54 23.80 11.26
C LEU A 366 -34.71 24.54 12.60
N GLY A 367 -33.77 25.39 12.99
CA GLY A 367 -33.80 26.11 14.28
C GLY A 367 -33.69 25.18 15.48
N LEU A 368 -32.96 24.07 15.32
CA LEU A 368 -32.76 23.05 16.36
C LEU A 368 -31.46 23.30 17.13
N SER A 369 -31.29 22.56 18.23
CA SER A 369 -30.08 22.61 19.08
C SER A 369 -29.59 21.20 19.41
N ILE A 370 -29.42 20.37 18.38
CA ILE A 370 -28.87 19.02 18.50
C ILE A 370 -27.40 19.13 18.94
N SER A 371 -26.98 18.33 19.93
CA SER A 371 -25.60 18.35 20.45
C SER A 371 -24.59 17.84 19.41
N THR A 372 -23.46 18.55 19.30
CA THR A 372 -22.30 18.21 18.46
C THR A 372 -21.11 17.67 19.26
N ASP A 373 -21.28 17.38 20.56
CA ASP A 373 -20.14 17.13 21.46
C ASP A 373 -19.38 15.81 21.15
N ASN A 374 -20.06 14.83 20.55
CA ASN A 374 -19.50 13.50 20.29
C ASN A 374 -19.57 13.08 18.82
N HIS A 375 -20.29 13.82 17.98
CA HIS A 375 -20.59 13.44 16.60
C HIS A 375 -20.73 14.67 15.72
N ASP A 376 -20.16 14.62 14.52
CA ASP A 376 -20.22 15.72 13.54
C ASP A 376 -21.41 15.58 12.57
N THR A 377 -21.83 14.33 12.30
CA THR A 377 -22.90 13.98 11.35
C THR A 377 -24.16 13.48 12.05
N ILE A 378 -25.30 13.65 11.39
CA ILE A 378 -26.59 13.22 11.94
C ILE A 378 -26.70 11.68 12.04
N SER A 379 -26.10 10.94 11.10
CA SER A 379 -26.02 9.48 11.16
C SER A 379 -25.20 9.00 12.36
N GLY A 380 -24.07 9.67 12.65
CA GLY A 380 -23.26 9.42 13.84
C GLY A 380 -24.02 9.69 15.14
N PHE A 381 -24.76 10.80 15.20
CA PHE A 381 -25.60 11.15 16.35
C PHE A 381 -26.69 10.10 16.63
N LEU A 382 -27.43 9.67 15.59
CA LEU A 382 -28.47 8.65 15.75
C LEU A 382 -27.90 7.29 16.15
N THR A 383 -26.78 6.89 15.55
CA THR A 383 -26.09 5.64 15.88
C THR A 383 -25.54 5.65 17.30
N GLY A 384 -24.95 6.76 17.74
CA GLY A 384 -24.48 6.96 19.10
C GLY A 384 -25.61 6.90 20.13
N MET A 385 -26.76 7.51 19.81
CA MET A 385 -27.96 7.45 20.66
C MET A 385 -28.56 6.04 20.74
N ALA A 386 -28.65 5.32 19.62
CA ALA A 386 -29.24 3.99 19.55
C ALA A 386 -28.27 2.86 19.99
N GLY A 387 -26.96 3.14 20.04
CA GLY A 387 -25.91 2.15 20.32
C GLY A 387 -25.70 1.12 19.20
N ARG A 388 -26.36 1.33 18.05
CA ARG A 388 -26.32 0.54 16.81
C ARG A 388 -26.83 1.41 15.67
N VAL A 389 -26.64 0.98 14.42
CA VAL A 389 -27.28 1.61 13.27
C VAL A 389 -28.81 1.40 13.36
N PRO A 390 -29.61 2.48 13.40
CA PRO A 390 -31.07 2.40 13.34
C PRO A 390 -31.55 1.76 12.03
N GLN A 391 -32.65 1.00 12.07
CA GLN A 391 -33.22 0.34 10.88
C GLN A 391 -34.24 1.23 10.17
N ASP A 392 -34.53 0.92 8.91
CA ASP A 392 -35.55 1.60 8.10
C ASP A 392 -36.91 1.67 8.82
N GLY A 393 -37.50 2.86 8.87
CA GLY A 393 -38.76 3.13 9.56
C GLY A 393 -38.66 3.30 11.09
N GLU A 394 -37.46 3.15 11.67
CA GLU A 394 -37.23 3.40 13.09
C GLU A 394 -37.34 4.90 13.42
N VAL A 395 -37.97 5.23 14.55
CA VAL A 395 -38.19 6.61 14.99
C VAL A 395 -37.49 6.87 16.30
N LEU A 396 -36.61 7.87 16.31
CA LEU A 396 -35.88 8.32 17.50
C LEU A 396 -36.26 9.77 17.82
N THR A 397 -36.23 10.16 19.09
CA THR A 397 -36.60 11.52 19.52
C THR A 397 -35.59 12.05 20.51
N ALA A 398 -34.95 13.17 20.16
CA ALA A 398 -33.95 13.85 20.97
C ALA A 398 -33.86 15.33 20.60
N ASP A 399 -33.40 16.16 21.53
CA ASP A 399 -33.07 17.58 21.31
C ASP A 399 -34.15 18.40 20.58
N GLY A 400 -35.42 18.11 20.88
CA GLY A 400 -36.56 18.82 20.30
C GLY A 400 -36.91 18.41 18.87
N ALA A 401 -36.39 17.29 18.36
CA ALA A 401 -36.71 16.77 17.04
C ALA A 401 -37.06 15.27 17.08
N SER A 402 -37.88 14.85 16.11
CA SER A 402 -38.15 13.46 15.78
C SER A 402 -37.42 13.08 14.50
N PHE A 403 -36.65 12.00 14.55
CA PHE A 403 -35.85 11.47 13.46
C PHE A 403 -36.48 10.16 12.99
N VAL A 404 -36.94 10.13 11.74
CA VAL A 404 -37.48 8.91 11.11
C VAL A 404 -36.47 8.42 10.10
N VAL A 405 -35.93 7.22 10.32
CA VAL A 405 -34.99 6.59 9.38
C VAL A 405 -35.76 6.23 8.12
N VAL A 406 -35.34 6.78 6.98
CA VAL A 406 -35.94 6.47 5.68
C VAL A 406 -35.20 5.30 5.06
N GLU A 407 -33.87 5.33 5.14
CA GLU A 407 -32.99 4.33 4.52
C GLU A 407 -31.69 4.20 5.33
N SER A 408 -31.24 2.97 5.52
CA SER A 408 -30.00 2.60 6.19
C SER A 408 -29.33 1.44 5.47
N ASN A 409 -28.05 1.57 5.15
CA ASN A 409 -27.20 0.43 4.89
C ASN A 409 -26.67 -0.09 6.24
N GLY A 410 -26.31 -1.38 6.34
CA GLY A 410 -25.96 -2.01 7.63
C GLY A 410 -24.80 -1.36 8.42
N GLN A 411 -24.14 -0.33 7.88
CA GLN A 411 -23.04 0.40 8.48
C GLN A 411 -23.43 1.82 8.94
N HIS A 412 -24.37 2.49 8.27
CA HIS A 412 -24.82 3.84 8.63
C HIS A 412 -26.24 4.15 8.11
N VAL A 413 -26.87 5.18 8.67
CA VAL A 413 -28.12 5.74 8.13
C VAL A 413 -27.80 6.56 6.88
N ASP A 414 -28.47 6.28 5.75
CA ASP A 414 -28.27 6.94 4.46
C ASP A 414 -29.19 8.16 4.29
N ARG A 415 -30.47 8.00 4.62
CA ARG A 415 -31.47 9.07 4.56
C ARG A 415 -32.38 9.02 5.78
N LEU A 416 -32.70 10.19 6.29
CA LEU A 416 -33.66 10.33 7.37
C LEU A 416 -34.53 11.59 7.20
N ARG A 417 -35.70 11.55 7.82
CA ARG A 417 -36.62 12.67 7.91
C ARG A 417 -36.55 13.27 9.31
N VAL A 418 -36.21 14.55 9.39
CA VAL A 418 -36.13 15.31 10.64
C VAL A 418 -37.38 16.17 10.77
N ILE A 419 -38.06 16.07 11.90
CA ILE A 419 -39.27 16.83 12.23
C ILE A 419 -39.02 17.58 13.54
N ALA A 420 -38.95 18.91 13.48
CA ALA A 420 -38.88 19.76 14.67
C ALA A 420 -40.19 19.63 15.47
N LEU A 421 -40.08 19.31 16.76
CA LEU A 421 -41.22 19.18 17.65
C LEU A 421 -41.56 20.55 18.25
N PRO A 422 -42.85 20.93 18.34
CA PRO A 422 -43.25 22.17 18.98
C PRO A 422 -42.83 22.15 20.46
N MET A 423 -42.21 23.23 20.93
CA MET A 423 -41.87 23.39 22.35
C MET A 423 -43.13 23.22 23.20
N ARG A 424 -43.15 22.22 24.09
CA ARG A 424 -44.14 22.16 25.17
C ARG A 424 -43.90 23.37 26.07
N GLU A 425 -44.80 24.35 26.07
CA GLU A 425 -44.91 25.29 27.18
C GLU A 425 -45.05 24.46 28.46
N ALA A 426 -44.03 24.50 29.31
CA ALA A 426 -44.11 23.92 30.64
C ALA A 426 -45.20 24.70 31.40
N GLU A 427 -46.31 24.04 31.69
CA GLU A 427 -47.31 24.53 32.64
C GLU A 427 -46.59 24.84 33.96
N LEU A 428 -46.65 26.12 34.37
CA LEU A 428 -46.08 26.69 35.60
C LEU A 428 -46.66 26.08 36.88
#